data_AF-A0A0S3UCE2-F1
#
_entry.id   AF-A0A0S3UCE2-F1
#
_cell.length_a   1.000
_cell.length_b   1.000
_cell.length_c   1.000
_cell.angle_alpha   90.00
_cell.angle_beta   90.00
_cell.angle_gamma   90.00
#
_symmetry.space_group_name_H-M   'P 1'
#
loop_
_entity.id
_entity.type
_entity.pdbx_description
1 polymer ?
#
loop_
_entity_poly.entity_id
_entity_poly.type
_entity_poly.pdbx_seq_one_letter_code
_entity_poly.pdbx_strand_id
1 'polypeptide(L)'
;MKTVLYNIVAIYRRELLSYFTSPLMYAIAAVFWLITGFLFTVTLDGVIQQAAQYDQATAAGVSTAPIDIPYEFIRTVLGVIGSLSLFVLPILSMGLYAEERKRGTLELLATSPLTNWSVAVGKLLGVMTFFFTMSLPLLLYEAIALSNVNPPIQVNVLLLGHAGLLLLAGSVLSLGMFMSSLTDSTIVAAIFTFALVLVLWVVDLIARSFGGVIGEAIGHLSLLKHYTNLIQGIVDTSSLVVFTSYIFLGIFLTAQSIDTFRFQRS
;
A
#
# COMPACT_ATOMS: atom_id res chain seq x y z
N MET A 1 22.73 15.30 12.72
CA MET A 1 22.25 14.59 11.50
C MET A 1 22.88 13.23 11.28
N LYS A 2 24.22 13.05 11.29
CA LYS A 2 24.86 11.74 11.04
C LYS A 2 24.40 10.63 12.00
N THR A 3 24.19 10.95 13.27
CA THR A 3 23.70 10.01 14.29
C THR A 3 22.24 9.57 14.05
N VAL A 4 21.36 10.49 13.66
CA VAL A 4 19.94 10.19 13.38
C VAL A 4 19.81 9.24 12.18
N LEU A 5 20.55 9.51 11.10
CA LEU A 5 20.53 8.65 9.91
C LEU A 5 21.06 7.24 10.23
N TYR A 6 22.15 7.14 10.99
CA TYR A 6 22.69 5.86 11.44
C TYR A 6 21.67 5.07 12.27
N ASN A 7 20.97 5.74 13.18
CA ASN A 7 19.91 5.12 13.99
C ASN A 7 18.76 4.61 13.13
N ILE A 8 18.28 5.40 12.15
CA ILE A 8 17.23 4.97 11.21
C ILE A 8 17.66 3.72 10.46
N VAL A 9 18.87 3.70 9.90
CA VAL A 9 19.39 2.56 9.12
C VAL A 9 19.56 1.32 10.00
N ALA A 10 20.04 1.48 11.23
CA ALA A 10 20.20 0.36 12.16
C ALA A 10 18.84 -0.27 12.52
N ILE A 11 17.82 0.56 12.79
CA ILE A 11 16.46 0.09 13.09
C ILE A 11 15.84 -0.56 11.85
N TYR A 12 15.93 0.10 10.70
CA TYR A 12 15.48 -0.42 9.42
C TYR A 12 16.03 -1.83 9.14
N ARG A 13 17.35 -2.01 9.27
CA ARG A 13 18.00 -3.30 9.03
C ARG A 13 17.49 -4.37 10.00
N ARG A 14 17.37 -4.04 11.29
CA ARG A 14 16.86 -4.95 12.31
C ARG A 14 15.42 -5.39 12.00
N GLU A 15 14.55 -4.43 11.69
CA GLU A 15 13.14 -4.68 11.37
C GLU A 15 13.01 -5.52 10.10
N LEU A 16 13.72 -5.15 9.03
CA LEU A 16 13.70 -5.91 7.77
C LEU A 16 14.11 -7.38 7.98
N LEU A 17 15.19 -7.63 8.73
CA LEU A 17 15.62 -9.00 9.05
C LEU A 17 14.60 -9.75 9.90
N SER A 18 13.85 -9.07 10.76
CA SER A 18 12.77 -9.68 11.54
C SER A 18 11.65 -10.21 10.64
N TYR A 19 11.31 -9.52 9.56
CA TYR A 19 10.31 -9.99 8.60
C TYR A 19 10.75 -11.28 7.89
N PHE A 20 12.01 -11.37 7.46
CA PHE A 20 12.55 -12.57 6.78
C PHE A 20 12.89 -13.74 7.73
N THR A 21 12.80 -13.55 9.04
CA THR A 21 13.02 -14.64 10.01
C THR A 21 11.72 -15.13 10.65
N SER A 22 10.61 -14.40 10.46
CA SER A 22 9.30 -14.74 11.03
C SER A 22 8.53 -15.72 10.13
N PRO A 23 8.16 -16.93 10.63
CA PRO A 23 7.34 -17.89 9.87
C PRO A 23 5.98 -17.32 9.43
N LEU A 24 5.40 -16.43 10.25
CA LEU A 24 4.12 -15.79 9.96
C LEU A 24 4.18 -14.89 8.73
N MET A 25 5.31 -14.23 8.50
CA MET A 25 5.49 -13.35 7.33
C MET A 25 5.59 -14.14 6.03
N TYR A 26 6.21 -15.32 6.06
CA TYR A 26 6.18 -16.26 4.93
C TYR A 26 4.77 -16.80 4.66
N ALA A 27 3.98 -17.07 5.70
CA ALA A 27 2.58 -17.48 5.53
C ALA A 27 1.75 -16.38 4.86
N ILE A 28 1.90 -15.12 5.28
CA ILE A 28 1.24 -13.97 4.64
C ILE A 28 1.68 -13.82 3.19
N ALA A 29 2.99 -13.88 2.91
CA ALA A 29 3.51 -13.79 1.55
C ALA A 29 2.98 -14.93 0.65
N ALA A 30 2.91 -16.15 1.17
CA ALA A 30 2.36 -17.30 0.43
C ALA A 30 0.87 -17.10 0.09
N VAL A 31 0.06 -16.65 1.05
CA VAL A 31 -1.37 -16.33 0.81
C VAL A 31 -1.50 -15.19 -0.19
N PHE A 32 -0.70 -14.14 -0.05
CA PHE A 32 -0.69 -13.03 -1.00
C PHE A 32 -0.35 -13.49 -2.41
N TRP A 33 0.70 -14.29 -2.61
CA TRP A 33 1.10 -14.81 -3.91
C TRP A 33 0.08 -15.78 -4.51
N LEU A 34 -0.56 -16.61 -3.69
CA LEU A 34 -1.61 -17.52 -4.15
C LEU A 34 -2.81 -16.74 -4.68
N ILE A 35 -3.31 -15.77 -3.89
CA ILE A 35 -4.47 -14.97 -4.28
C ILE A 35 -4.13 -14.09 -5.48
N THR A 36 -3.02 -13.37 -5.45
CA THR A 36 -2.63 -12.49 -6.56
C THR A 36 -2.29 -13.27 -7.83
N GLY A 37 -1.63 -14.43 -7.73
CA GLY A 37 -1.37 -15.30 -8.87
C GLY A 37 -2.65 -15.84 -9.52
N PHE A 38 -3.62 -16.28 -8.71
CA PHE A 38 -4.93 -16.69 -9.21
C PHE A 38 -5.67 -15.54 -9.90
N LEU A 39 -5.69 -14.36 -9.28
CA LEU A 39 -6.35 -13.20 -9.86
C LEU A 39 -5.64 -12.67 -11.11
N PHE A 40 -4.32 -12.81 -11.19
CA PHE A 40 -3.53 -12.50 -12.38
C PHE A 40 -3.97 -13.38 -13.55
N THR A 41 -4.08 -14.70 -13.36
CA THR A 41 -4.54 -15.61 -14.42
C THR A 41 -5.97 -15.30 -14.87
N VAL A 42 -6.88 -15.03 -13.91
CA VAL A 42 -8.26 -14.64 -14.22
C VAL A 42 -8.32 -13.33 -15.01
N THR A 43 -7.49 -12.35 -14.65
CA THR A 43 -7.42 -11.06 -15.34
C THR A 43 -6.86 -11.22 -16.75
N LEU A 44 -5.81 -12.03 -16.91
CA LEU A 44 -5.19 -12.31 -18.20
C LEU A 44 -6.18 -12.99 -19.16
N ASP A 45 -6.88 -14.02 -18.70
CA ASP A 45 -7.90 -14.71 -19.49
C ASP A 45 -9.06 -13.78 -19.86
N GLY A 46 -9.51 -12.94 -18.92
CA GLY A 46 -10.57 -11.95 -19.17
C GLY A 46 -10.19 -10.94 -20.27
N VAL A 47 -8.95 -10.45 -20.24
CA VAL A 47 -8.44 -9.51 -21.24
C VAL A 47 -8.27 -10.18 -22.61
N ILE A 48 -7.81 -11.43 -22.66
CA ILE A 48 -7.71 -12.21 -23.92
C ILE A 48 -9.09 -12.45 -24.53
N GLN A 49 -10.10 -12.80 -23.71
CA GLN A 49 -11.48 -12.96 -24.19
C GLN A 49 -12.06 -11.65 -24.72
N GLN A 50 -11.77 -10.52 -24.07
CA GLN A 50 -12.18 -9.20 -24.53
C GLN A 50 -11.54 -8.85 -25.89
N ALA A 51 -10.26 -9.17 -26.08
CA ALA A 51 -9.58 -8.98 -27.36
C ALA A 51 -10.21 -9.84 -28.48
N ALA A 52 -10.51 -11.11 -28.20
CA ALA A 52 -11.16 -12.00 -29.17
C ALA A 52 -12.56 -11.51 -29.58
N GLN A 53 -13.34 -10.93 -28.64
CA GLN A 53 -14.63 -10.33 -28.94
C GLN A 53 -14.50 -9.07 -29.81
N TYR A 54 -13.48 -8.25 -29.58
CA TYR A 54 -13.19 -7.07 -30.38
C TYR A 54 -12.85 -7.44 -31.84
N ASP A 55 -12.02 -8.47 -32.04
CA ASP A 55 -11.67 -8.96 -33.38
C ASP A 55 -12.90 -9.50 -34.14
N GLN A 56 -13.77 -10.24 -33.44
CA GLN A 56 -15.02 -10.75 -34.01
C GLN A 56 -15.99 -9.62 -34.39
N ALA A 57 -16.15 -8.60 -33.54
CA ALA A 57 -17.02 -7.46 -33.81
C ALA A 57 -16.52 -6.65 -35.03
N THR A 58 -15.20 -6.43 -35.10
CA THR A 58 -14.56 -5.74 -36.24
C THR A 58 -14.74 -6.54 -37.53
N ALA A 59 -14.58 -7.87 -37.48
CA ALA A 59 -14.80 -8.76 -38.62
C ALA A 59 -16.29 -8.79 -39.08
N ALA A 60 -17.23 -8.61 -38.15
CA ALA A 60 -18.66 -8.50 -38.44
C ALA A 60 -19.10 -7.11 -38.96
N GLY A 61 -18.14 -6.19 -39.19
CA GLY A 61 -18.42 -4.83 -39.68
C GLY A 61 -19.00 -3.89 -38.62
N VAL A 62 -18.94 -4.25 -37.34
CA VAL A 62 -19.35 -3.40 -36.23
C VAL A 62 -18.18 -2.49 -35.87
N SER A 63 -18.37 -1.17 -35.97
CA SER A 63 -17.36 -0.18 -35.55
C SER A 63 -17.24 -0.17 -34.03
N THR A 64 -16.18 -0.75 -33.50
CA THR A 64 -15.81 -0.71 -32.08
C THR A 64 -14.74 0.35 -31.84
N ALA A 65 -14.77 1.01 -30.68
CA ALA A 65 -13.73 1.98 -30.29
C ALA A 65 -12.41 1.22 -30.02
N PRO A 66 -11.24 1.73 -30.47
CA PRO A 66 -9.95 1.09 -30.22
C PRO A 66 -9.70 0.87 -28.72
N ILE A 67 -9.30 -0.35 -28.34
CA ILE A 67 -9.02 -0.73 -26.95
C ILE A 67 -7.51 -0.99 -26.80
N ASP A 68 -6.88 -0.36 -25.80
CA ASP A 68 -5.50 -0.65 -25.40
C ASP A 68 -5.50 -1.81 -24.38
N ILE A 69 -5.32 -3.02 -24.91
CA ILE A 69 -5.32 -4.28 -24.17
C ILE A 69 -4.21 -4.34 -23.09
N PRO A 70 -2.93 -4.01 -23.39
CA PRO A 70 -1.88 -3.88 -22.37
C PRO A 70 -2.24 -2.93 -21.22
N TYR A 71 -2.81 -1.77 -21.54
CA TYR A 71 -3.18 -0.78 -20.54
C TYR A 71 -4.28 -1.29 -19.61
N GLU A 72 -5.36 -1.86 -20.17
CA GLU A 72 -6.45 -2.41 -19.35
C GLU A 72 -6.00 -3.60 -18.49
N PHE A 73 -5.07 -4.41 -19.00
CA PHE A 73 -4.45 -5.49 -18.22
C PHE A 73 -3.74 -4.96 -16.97
N ILE A 74 -2.79 -4.02 -17.12
CA ILE A 74 -2.07 -3.43 -15.97
C ILE A 74 -3.04 -2.77 -15.01
N ARG A 75 -3.96 -1.95 -15.54
CA ARG A 75 -4.92 -1.22 -14.72
C ARG A 75 -5.77 -2.18 -13.88
N THR A 76 -6.19 -3.30 -14.45
CA THR A 76 -7.00 -4.30 -13.75
C THR A 76 -6.18 -5.06 -12.71
N VAL A 77 -4.99 -5.55 -13.08
CA VAL A 77 -4.09 -6.26 -12.15
C VAL A 77 -3.74 -5.39 -10.95
N LEU A 78 -3.29 -4.16 -11.19
CA LEU A 78 -2.96 -3.22 -10.11
C LEU A 78 -4.19 -2.83 -9.30
N GLY A 79 -5.35 -2.59 -9.92
CA GLY A 79 -6.60 -2.32 -9.21
C GLY A 79 -6.98 -3.45 -8.23
N VAL A 80 -6.81 -4.70 -8.68
CA VAL A 80 -7.02 -5.89 -7.83
C VAL A 80 -6.01 -5.94 -6.69
N ILE A 81 -4.71 -5.76 -6.96
CA ILE A 81 -3.68 -5.74 -5.92
C ILE A 81 -3.92 -4.59 -4.92
N GLY A 82 -4.35 -3.43 -5.39
CA GLY A 82 -4.75 -2.30 -4.55
C GLY A 82 -5.91 -2.63 -3.62
N SER A 83 -6.91 -3.38 -4.11
CA SER A 83 -8.03 -3.83 -3.27
C SER A 83 -7.60 -4.92 -2.27
N LEU A 84 -6.71 -5.85 -2.64
CA LEU A 84 -6.15 -6.82 -1.69
C LEU A 84 -5.29 -6.15 -0.61
N SER A 85 -4.66 -5.03 -0.95
CA SER A 85 -3.87 -4.24 0.00
C SER A 85 -4.71 -3.73 1.18
N LEU A 86 -6.04 -3.64 1.04
CA LEU A 86 -6.95 -3.37 2.17
C LEU A 86 -6.82 -4.38 3.30
N PHE A 87 -6.52 -5.64 2.99
CA PHE A 87 -6.40 -6.71 3.98
C PHE A 87 -4.95 -6.92 4.41
N VAL A 88 -4.04 -6.93 3.43
CA VAL A 88 -2.63 -7.24 3.66
C VAL A 88 -1.95 -6.17 4.51
N LEU A 89 -2.18 -4.89 4.24
CA LEU A 89 -1.45 -3.82 4.91
C LEU A 89 -1.82 -3.65 6.40
N PRO A 90 -3.09 -3.78 6.82
CA PRO A 90 -3.42 -3.91 8.24
C PRO A 90 -2.69 -5.05 8.94
N ILE A 91 -2.58 -6.22 8.30
CA ILE A 91 -1.89 -7.37 8.88
C ILE A 91 -0.38 -7.12 8.97
N LEU A 92 0.23 -6.50 7.96
CA LEU A 92 1.67 -6.20 7.98
C LEU A 92 2.05 -5.12 9.01
N SER A 93 1.16 -4.16 9.27
CA SER A 93 1.40 -3.07 10.23
C SER A 93 1.02 -3.41 11.67
N MET A 94 0.22 -4.46 11.90
CA MET A 94 -0.36 -4.76 13.22
C MET A 94 0.68 -4.97 14.32
N GLY A 95 1.84 -5.54 14.00
CA GLY A 95 2.88 -5.91 14.95
C GLY A 95 3.95 -4.85 15.19
N LEU A 96 3.91 -3.71 14.47
CA LEU A 96 4.99 -2.73 14.48
C LEU A 96 5.31 -2.18 15.87
N TYR A 97 4.29 -1.93 16.69
CA TYR A 97 4.42 -1.49 18.08
C TYR A 97 3.61 -2.32 19.08
N ALA A 98 2.49 -2.92 18.66
CA ALA A 98 1.65 -3.72 19.56
C ALA A 98 2.41 -4.90 20.17
N GLU A 99 3.33 -5.53 19.43
CA GLU A 99 4.17 -6.61 19.97
C GLU A 99 5.17 -6.12 21.01
N GLU A 100 5.82 -4.98 20.77
CA GLU A 100 6.76 -4.38 21.73
C GLU A 100 6.04 -3.93 23.01
N ARG A 101 4.81 -3.43 22.86
CA ARG A 101 3.94 -3.06 23.98
C ARG A 101 3.53 -4.28 24.79
N LYS A 102 3.07 -5.35 24.12
CA LYS A 102 2.69 -6.62 24.74
C LYS A 102 3.84 -7.28 25.50
N ARG A 103 5.07 -7.16 25.00
CA ARG A 103 6.29 -7.75 25.60
C ARG A 103 6.94 -6.85 26.66
N GLY A 104 6.44 -5.63 26.88
CA GLY A 104 7.06 -4.64 27.78
C GLY A 104 8.36 -4.03 27.26
N THR A 105 8.82 -4.40 26.05
CA THR A 105 10.05 -3.87 25.46
C THR A 105 9.88 -2.44 24.92
N LEU A 106 8.65 -1.96 24.81
CA LEU A 106 8.36 -0.57 24.44
C LEU A 106 8.96 0.42 25.44
N GLU A 107 9.06 0.05 26.72
CA GLU A 107 9.66 0.89 27.76
C GLU A 107 11.17 1.06 27.56
N LEU A 108 11.85 -0.03 27.18
CA LEU A 108 13.27 0.00 26.84
C LEU A 108 13.53 0.87 25.60
N LEU A 109 12.61 0.83 24.63
CA LEU A 109 12.68 1.67 23.44
C LEU A 109 12.47 3.15 23.78
N ALA A 110 11.48 3.47 24.62
CA ALA A 110 11.16 4.84 25.04
C ALA A 110 12.23 5.48 25.95
N THR A 111 13.02 4.67 26.66
CA THR A 111 14.13 5.12 27.51
C THR A 111 15.48 5.14 26.80
N SER A 112 15.58 4.53 25.61
CA SER A 112 16.79 4.56 24.80
C SER A 112 17.07 5.97 24.27
N PRO A 113 18.35 6.34 24.01
CA PRO A 113 18.72 7.65 23.46
C PRO A 113 18.43 7.75 21.94
N LEU A 114 17.27 7.24 21.51
CA LEU A 114 16.79 7.25 20.13
C LEU A 114 15.61 8.21 20.02
N THR A 115 15.54 8.95 18.91
CA THR A 115 14.38 9.82 18.65
C THR A 115 13.20 8.98 18.19
N ASN A 116 11.99 9.24 18.68
CA ASN A 116 10.78 8.52 18.24
C ASN A 116 10.58 8.58 16.72
N TRP A 117 10.91 9.71 16.10
CA TRP A 117 10.92 9.87 14.65
C TRP A 117 11.86 8.88 13.96
N SER A 118 13.10 8.71 14.46
CA SER A 118 14.04 7.75 13.87
C SER A 118 13.55 6.31 13.96
N VAL A 119 12.86 5.96 15.06
CA VAL A 119 12.27 4.63 15.25
C VAL A 119 11.10 4.41 14.30
N ALA A 120 10.15 5.34 14.26
CA ALA A 120 8.97 5.25 13.40
C ALA A 120 9.34 5.18 11.91
N VAL A 121 10.28 6.01 11.46
CA VAL A 121 10.77 5.97 10.07
C VAL A 121 11.48 4.66 9.76
N GLY A 122 12.38 4.19 10.64
CA GLY A 122 13.10 2.93 10.44
C GLY A 122 12.16 1.73 10.34
N LYS A 123 11.17 1.65 11.23
CA LYS A 123 10.12 0.62 11.23
C LYS A 123 9.27 0.66 9.95
N LEU A 124 8.81 1.86 9.55
CA LEU A 124 8.02 2.04 8.33
C LEU A 124 8.80 1.59 7.08
N LEU A 125 10.08 1.98 6.96
CA LEU A 125 10.92 1.58 5.83
C LEU A 125 11.13 0.06 5.78
N GLY A 126 11.23 -0.60 6.94
CA GLY A 126 11.40 -2.05 7.05
C GLY A 126 10.20 -2.79 6.45
N VAL A 127 8.99 -2.45 6.93
CA VAL A 127 7.75 -3.05 6.42
C VAL A 127 7.47 -2.68 4.97
N MET A 128 7.79 -1.46 4.55
CA MET A 128 7.61 -1.01 3.17
C MET A 128 8.53 -1.77 2.20
N THR A 129 9.78 -2.03 2.59
CA THR A 129 10.71 -2.84 1.79
C THR A 129 10.26 -4.30 1.73
N PHE A 130 9.74 -4.85 2.83
CA PHE A 130 9.18 -6.19 2.83
C PHE A 130 7.99 -6.30 1.87
N PHE A 131 7.05 -5.35 1.92
CA PHE A 131 5.93 -5.28 0.98
C PHE A 131 6.39 -5.16 -0.48
N PHE A 132 7.38 -4.29 -0.76
CA PHE A 132 7.97 -4.18 -2.09
C PHE A 132 8.56 -5.52 -2.56
N THR A 133 9.33 -6.19 -1.69
CA THR A 133 9.91 -7.50 -2.01
C THR A 133 8.84 -8.55 -2.30
N MET A 134 7.75 -8.54 -1.53
CA MET A 134 6.59 -9.40 -1.74
C MET A 134 5.90 -9.13 -3.10
N SER A 135 5.92 -7.89 -3.59
CA SER A 135 5.37 -7.51 -4.90
C SER A 135 6.26 -7.83 -6.11
N LEU A 136 7.56 -8.08 -5.92
CA LEU A 136 8.52 -8.31 -7.02
C LEU A 136 8.17 -9.48 -7.96
N PRO A 137 7.69 -10.65 -7.46
CA PRO A 137 7.32 -11.75 -8.35
C PRO A 137 6.17 -11.38 -9.31
N LEU A 138 5.23 -10.53 -8.88
CA LEU A 138 4.13 -10.03 -9.72
C LEU A 138 4.66 -9.13 -10.84
N LEU A 139 5.54 -8.19 -10.49
CA LEU A 139 6.25 -7.34 -11.46
C LEU A 139 6.95 -8.18 -12.54
N LEU A 140 7.57 -9.30 -12.15
CA LEU A 140 8.20 -10.22 -13.10
C LEU A 140 7.17 -10.90 -14.03
N TYR A 141 6.04 -11.37 -13.48
CA TYR A 141 4.98 -11.97 -14.29
C TYR A 141 4.33 -10.98 -15.25
N GLU A 142 4.11 -9.74 -14.82
CA GLU A 142 3.65 -8.66 -15.70
C GLU A 142 4.65 -8.39 -16.83
N ALA A 143 5.95 -8.31 -16.52
CA ALA A 143 6.99 -8.11 -17.52
C ALA A 143 7.03 -9.25 -18.56
N ILE A 144 6.85 -10.51 -18.12
CA ILE A 144 6.78 -11.67 -19.02
C ILE A 144 5.54 -11.58 -19.90
N ALA A 145 4.36 -11.35 -19.31
CA ALA A 145 3.10 -11.27 -20.04
C ALA A 145 3.11 -10.16 -21.11
N LEU A 146 3.78 -9.05 -20.83
CA LEU A 146 3.82 -7.87 -21.70
C LEU A 146 4.97 -7.89 -22.72
N SER A 147 5.94 -8.79 -22.59
CA SER A 147 7.18 -8.80 -23.39
C SER A 147 6.98 -8.92 -24.91
N ASN A 148 5.88 -9.57 -25.34
CA ASN A 148 5.62 -9.85 -26.77
C ASN A 148 4.35 -9.16 -27.28
N VAL A 149 3.83 -8.16 -26.58
CA VAL A 149 2.59 -7.49 -26.98
C VAL A 149 2.85 -6.40 -28.02
N ASN A 150 1.97 -6.32 -29.02
CA ASN A 150 1.98 -5.29 -30.06
C ASN A 150 0.58 -4.65 -30.14
N PRO A 151 0.42 -3.34 -29.92
CA PRO A 151 1.47 -2.33 -29.66
C PRO A 151 2.18 -2.50 -28.31
N PRO A 152 3.45 -2.04 -28.22
CA PRO A 152 4.22 -2.12 -26.97
C PRO A 152 3.61 -1.24 -25.90
N ILE A 153 3.76 -1.67 -24.65
CA ILE A 153 3.20 -0.93 -23.52
C ILE A 153 3.92 0.40 -23.26
N GLN A 154 3.15 1.37 -22.81
CA GLN A 154 3.69 2.60 -22.23
C GLN A 154 4.34 2.29 -20.88
N VAL A 155 5.67 2.19 -20.86
CA VAL A 155 6.49 1.93 -19.65
C VAL A 155 6.15 2.89 -18.50
N ASN A 156 5.73 4.12 -18.82
CA ASN A 156 5.30 5.11 -17.84
C ASN A 156 4.12 4.61 -16.99
N VAL A 157 3.11 3.98 -17.59
CA VAL A 157 1.93 3.49 -16.86
C VAL A 157 2.33 2.37 -15.90
N LEU A 158 3.19 1.44 -16.34
CA LEU A 158 3.71 0.36 -15.51
C LEU A 158 4.47 0.91 -14.29
N LEU A 159 5.42 1.82 -14.50
CA LEU A 159 6.22 2.39 -13.42
C LEU A 159 5.39 3.23 -12.46
N LEU A 160 4.50 4.08 -12.98
CA LEU A 160 3.62 4.93 -12.18
C LEU A 160 2.61 4.13 -11.37
N GLY A 161 2.06 3.07 -11.94
CA GLY A 161 1.13 2.19 -11.24
C GLY A 161 1.77 1.50 -10.03
N HIS A 162 3.01 0.99 -10.18
CA HIS A 162 3.76 0.40 -9.07
C HIS A 162 4.23 1.41 -8.05
N ALA A 163 4.68 2.59 -8.49
CA ALA A 163 4.99 3.69 -7.60
C ALA A 163 3.74 4.11 -6.78
N GLY A 164 2.57 4.16 -7.43
CA GLY A 164 1.29 4.42 -6.77
C GLY A 164 0.92 3.35 -5.76
N LEU A 165 1.19 2.07 -6.05
CA LEU A 165 0.97 0.97 -5.10
C LEU A 165 1.87 1.11 -3.87
N LEU A 166 3.14 1.48 -4.05
CA LEU A 166 4.05 1.74 -2.93
C LEU A 166 3.66 2.96 -2.10
N LEU A 167 3.17 4.04 -2.74
CA LEU A 167 2.68 5.23 -2.03
C LEU A 167 1.40 4.94 -1.24
N LEU A 168 0.47 4.16 -1.82
CA LEU A 168 -0.70 3.65 -1.13
C LEU A 168 -0.29 2.80 0.07
N ALA A 169 0.65 1.87 -0.13
CA ALA A 169 1.17 1.02 0.93
C ALA A 169 1.83 1.84 2.05
N GLY A 170 2.71 2.79 1.72
CA GLY A 170 3.34 3.66 2.71
C GLY A 170 2.33 4.45 3.52
N SER A 171 1.29 4.99 2.87
CA SER A 171 0.22 5.74 3.54
C SER A 171 -0.53 4.87 4.54
N VAL A 172 -1.01 3.70 4.11
CA VAL A 172 -1.76 2.79 4.98
C VAL A 172 -0.87 2.19 6.07
N LEU A 173 0.35 1.77 5.77
CA LEU A 173 1.29 1.21 6.75
C LEU A 173 1.67 2.24 7.82
N SER A 174 1.83 3.51 7.46
CA SER A 174 2.11 4.58 8.43
C SER A 174 0.93 4.82 9.39
N LEU A 175 -0.30 4.77 8.89
CA LEU A 175 -1.50 4.89 9.72
C LEU A 175 -1.72 3.63 10.57
N GLY A 176 -1.44 2.45 10.02
CA GLY A 176 -1.50 1.20 10.76
C GLY A 176 -0.44 1.10 11.86
N MET A 177 0.74 1.67 11.63
CA MET A 177 1.77 1.83 12.65
C MET A 177 1.28 2.68 13.82
N PHE A 178 0.55 3.76 13.55
CA PHE A 178 -0.11 4.55 14.58
C PHE A 178 -1.20 3.75 15.31
N MET A 179 -2.07 3.03 14.60
CA MET A 179 -3.07 2.19 15.27
C MET A 179 -2.43 1.10 16.14
N SER A 180 -1.31 0.52 15.69
CA SER A 180 -0.52 -0.48 16.44
C SER A 180 0.10 0.10 17.72
N SER A 181 0.48 1.37 17.77
CA SER A 181 1.05 1.96 18.99
C SER A 181 -0.01 2.22 20.08
N LEU A 182 -1.28 2.36 19.70
CA LEU A 182 -2.38 2.64 20.63
C LEU A 182 -2.86 1.41 21.42
N THR A 183 -2.50 0.19 21.02
CA THR A 183 -2.97 -1.05 21.62
C THR A 183 -1.82 -2.03 21.90
N ASP A 184 -2.02 -2.94 22.85
CA ASP A 184 -1.14 -4.07 23.15
C ASP A 184 -1.58 -5.37 22.45
N SER A 185 -2.69 -5.33 21.71
CA SER A 185 -3.21 -6.47 20.95
C SER A 185 -3.03 -6.28 19.44
N THR A 186 -2.23 -7.15 18.83
CA THR A 186 -1.99 -7.16 17.37
C THR A 186 -3.27 -7.32 16.58
N ILE A 187 -4.20 -8.15 17.04
CA ILE A 187 -5.49 -8.36 16.37
C ILE A 187 -6.32 -7.07 16.38
N VAL A 188 -6.37 -6.38 17.53
CA VAL A 188 -7.10 -5.11 17.65
C VAL A 188 -6.46 -4.02 16.77
N ALA A 189 -5.13 -3.97 16.72
CA ALA A 189 -4.40 -3.05 15.82
C ALA A 189 -4.77 -3.29 14.35
N ALA A 190 -4.81 -4.55 13.92
CA ALA A 190 -5.20 -4.93 12.56
C ALA A 190 -6.64 -4.50 12.26
N ILE A 191 -7.58 -4.75 13.17
CA ILE A 191 -9.00 -4.38 12.99
C ILE A 191 -9.17 -2.86 12.87
N PHE A 192 -8.53 -2.07 13.73
CA PHE A 192 -8.63 -0.61 13.65
C PHE A 192 -7.99 -0.05 12.38
N THR A 193 -6.86 -0.62 11.96
CA THR A 193 -6.23 -0.24 10.69
C THR A 193 -7.15 -0.58 9.52
N PHE A 194 -7.71 -1.80 9.49
CA PHE A 194 -8.66 -2.21 8.46
C PHE A 194 -9.88 -1.29 8.40
N ALA A 195 -10.50 -0.99 9.54
CA ALA A 195 -11.64 -0.09 9.62
C ALA A 195 -11.31 1.32 9.11
N LEU A 196 -10.14 1.87 9.48
CA LEU A 196 -9.68 3.16 9.00
C LEU A 196 -9.52 3.17 7.48
N VAL A 197 -8.83 2.17 6.91
CA VAL A 197 -8.60 2.12 5.46
C VAL A 197 -9.91 1.89 4.71
N LEU A 198 -10.83 1.08 5.25
CA LEU A 198 -12.16 0.88 4.67
C LEU A 198 -12.94 2.20 4.60
N VAL A 199 -12.90 3.02 5.65
CA VAL A 199 -13.49 4.36 5.62
C VAL A 199 -12.85 5.19 4.51
N LEU A 200 -11.52 5.25 4.45
CA LEU A 200 -10.78 6.00 3.41
C LEU A 200 -11.06 5.49 1.98
N TRP A 201 -11.38 4.21 1.83
CA TRP A 201 -11.73 3.60 0.55
C TRP A 201 -13.09 4.07 0.05
N VAL A 202 -14.07 4.21 0.94
CA VAL A 202 -15.43 4.67 0.60
C VAL A 202 -15.60 6.18 0.62
N VAL A 203 -14.57 6.95 1.00
CA VAL A 203 -14.59 8.43 1.03
C VAL A 203 -15.05 9.02 -0.30
N ASP A 204 -14.64 8.46 -1.45
CA ASP A 204 -15.05 8.98 -2.76
C ASP A 204 -16.56 8.79 -3.02
N LEU A 205 -17.14 7.67 -2.55
CA LEU A 205 -18.59 7.42 -2.62
C LEU A 205 -19.35 8.41 -1.73
N ILE A 206 -18.82 8.71 -0.54
CA ILE A 206 -19.38 9.69 0.38
C ILE A 206 -19.31 11.09 -0.24
N ALA A 207 -18.17 11.48 -0.81
CA ALA A 207 -17.95 12.76 -1.47
C ALA A 207 -18.99 13.04 -2.57
N ARG A 208 -19.24 12.04 -3.43
CA ARG A 208 -20.24 12.13 -4.52
C ARG A 208 -21.66 12.35 -4.00
N SER A 209 -21.97 11.89 -2.79
CA SER A 209 -23.31 12.03 -2.19
C SER A 209 -23.58 13.46 -1.67
N PHE A 210 -22.54 14.18 -1.24
CA PHE A 210 -22.68 15.57 -0.78
C PHE A 210 -22.73 16.57 -1.94
N GLY A 211 -21.95 16.34 -3.01
CA GLY A 211 -21.83 17.26 -4.14
C GLY A 211 -21.23 18.63 -3.78
N GLY A 212 -21.08 19.48 -4.79
CA GLY A 212 -20.53 20.84 -4.65
C GLY A 212 -19.14 20.90 -4.01
N VAL A 213 -18.82 22.04 -3.40
CA VAL A 213 -17.50 22.32 -2.79
C VAL A 213 -17.15 21.33 -1.67
N ILE A 214 -18.15 20.90 -0.90
CA ILE A 214 -17.95 19.94 0.21
C ILE A 214 -17.59 18.57 -0.34
N GLY A 215 -18.31 18.10 -1.36
CA GLY A 215 -17.99 16.84 -2.04
C GLY A 215 -16.59 16.85 -2.64
N GLU A 216 -16.19 17.93 -3.31
CA GLU A 216 -14.84 18.08 -3.86
C GLU A 216 -13.75 18.02 -2.79
N ALA A 217 -13.92 18.76 -1.68
CA ALA A 217 -12.99 18.76 -0.56
C ALA A 217 -12.83 17.37 0.08
N ILE A 218 -13.94 16.66 0.30
CA ILE A 218 -13.92 15.28 0.84
C ILE A 218 -13.24 14.34 -0.16
N GLY A 219 -13.52 14.50 -1.45
CA GLY A 219 -12.93 13.68 -2.52
C GLY A 219 -11.40 13.74 -2.58
N HIS A 220 -10.79 14.86 -2.17
CA HIS A 220 -9.33 14.97 -2.07
C HIS A 220 -8.70 14.12 -0.95
N LEU A 221 -9.48 13.65 0.02
CA LEU A 221 -8.98 12.76 1.08
C LEU A 221 -8.94 11.29 0.64
N SER A 222 -9.55 10.94 -0.50
CA SER A 222 -9.66 9.56 -0.96
C SER A 222 -8.33 9.03 -1.49
N LEU A 223 -7.72 8.12 -0.73
CA LEU A 223 -6.54 7.37 -1.17
C LEU A 223 -6.82 6.56 -2.44
N LEU A 224 -8.03 6.00 -2.56
CA LEU A 224 -8.42 5.21 -3.72
C LEU A 224 -8.51 6.05 -4.99
N LYS A 225 -9.06 7.27 -4.92
CA LYS A 225 -9.11 8.20 -6.06
C LYS A 225 -7.71 8.51 -6.57
N HIS A 226 -6.81 8.89 -5.67
CA HIS A 226 -5.43 9.22 -6.02
C HIS A 226 -4.65 8.00 -6.52
N TYR A 227 -4.90 6.82 -5.97
CA TYR A 227 -4.33 5.57 -6.47
C TYR A 227 -4.84 5.23 -7.88
N THR A 228 -6.15 5.38 -8.12
CA THR A 228 -6.78 5.13 -9.42
C THR A 228 -6.20 6.04 -10.51
N ASN A 229 -5.95 7.31 -10.19
CA ASN A 229 -5.28 8.23 -11.12
C ASN A 229 -3.88 7.71 -11.51
N LEU A 230 -3.09 7.24 -10.55
CA LEU A 230 -1.72 6.78 -10.82
C LEU A 230 -1.68 5.49 -11.64
N ILE A 231 -2.57 4.53 -11.39
CA ILE A 231 -2.65 3.30 -12.22
C ILE A 231 -3.17 3.57 -13.64
N GLN A 232 -3.88 4.69 -13.84
CA GLN A 232 -4.26 5.18 -15.17
C GLN A 232 -3.16 5.98 -15.86
N GLY A 233 -1.98 6.13 -15.23
CA GLY A 233 -0.87 6.92 -15.76
C GLY A 233 -1.03 8.44 -15.58
N ILE A 234 -2.03 8.89 -14.84
CA ILE A 234 -2.30 10.31 -14.58
C ILE A 234 -1.49 10.74 -13.35
N VAL A 235 -0.43 11.50 -13.59
CA VAL A 235 0.38 12.10 -12.52
C VAL A 235 -0.21 13.45 -12.15
N ASP A 236 -0.90 13.50 -11.02
CA ASP A 236 -1.34 14.74 -10.41
C ASP A 236 -0.48 15.04 -9.17
N THR A 237 -0.09 16.31 -9.02
CA THR A 237 0.61 16.81 -7.83
C THR A 237 -0.24 16.59 -6.58
N SER A 238 -1.57 16.69 -6.70
CA SER A 238 -2.48 16.43 -5.58
C SER A 238 -2.33 15.01 -5.02
N SER A 239 -2.17 14.00 -5.88
CA SER A 239 -1.97 12.60 -5.47
C SER A 239 -0.71 12.43 -4.63
N LEU A 240 0.41 13.00 -5.08
CA LEU A 240 1.68 12.91 -4.35
C LEU A 240 1.63 13.63 -3.00
N VAL A 241 0.99 14.80 -2.96
CA VAL A 241 0.80 15.56 -1.73
C VAL A 241 -0.05 14.78 -0.72
N VAL A 242 -1.17 14.17 -1.16
CA VAL A 242 -2.06 13.43 -0.28
C VAL A 242 -1.37 12.19 0.29
N PHE A 243 -0.72 11.36 -0.53
CA PHE A 243 0.02 10.19 -0.03
C PHE A 243 1.14 10.59 0.94
N THR A 244 1.92 11.61 0.60
CA THR A 244 3.01 12.10 1.48
C THR A 244 2.45 12.65 2.79
N SER A 245 1.29 13.33 2.75
CA SER A 245 0.63 13.86 3.94
C SER A 245 0.17 12.74 4.87
N TYR A 246 -0.40 11.66 4.35
CA TYR A 246 -0.77 10.51 5.17
C TYR A 246 0.44 9.80 5.76
N ILE A 247 1.51 9.62 4.98
CA ILE A 247 2.78 9.05 5.47
C ILE A 247 3.33 9.89 6.63
N PHE A 248 3.42 11.21 6.43
CA PHE A 248 3.90 12.13 7.46
C PHE A 248 2.99 12.13 8.69
N LEU A 249 1.68 12.17 8.50
CA LEU A 249 0.68 12.14 9.57
C LEU A 249 0.81 10.85 10.40
N GLY A 250 0.90 9.69 9.76
CA GLY A 250 1.08 8.41 10.44
C GLY A 250 2.34 8.38 11.30
N ILE A 251 3.48 8.79 10.73
CA ILE A 251 4.76 8.86 11.46
C ILE A 251 4.65 9.85 12.64
N PHE A 252 4.08 11.04 12.41
CA PHE A 252 3.90 12.07 13.42
C PHE A 252 3.05 11.55 14.59
N LEU A 253 1.88 10.99 14.29
CA LEU A 253 0.96 10.47 15.29
C LEU A 253 1.55 9.30 16.07
N THR A 254 2.29 8.40 15.41
CA THR A 254 3.05 7.36 16.10
C THR A 254 4.06 7.97 17.06
N ALA A 255 4.87 8.93 16.61
CA ALA A 255 5.87 9.57 17.48
C ALA A 255 5.23 10.20 18.73
N GLN A 256 4.12 10.93 18.55
CA GLN A 256 3.37 11.54 19.66
C GLN A 256 2.76 10.51 20.61
N SER A 257 2.25 9.38 20.09
CA SER A 257 1.71 8.31 20.92
C SER A 257 2.77 7.69 21.84
N ILE A 258 4.00 7.54 21.34
CA ILE A 258 5.13 7.00 22.11
C ILE A 258 5.62 8.01 23.15
N ASP A 259 5.69 9.29 22.80
CA ASP A 259 6.02 10.36 23.77
C ASP A 259 4.99 10.44 24.91
N THR A 260 3.70 10.32 24.58
CA THR A 260 2.64 10.33 25.59
C THR A 260 2.77 9.13 26.54
N PHE A 261 3.09 7.95 26.02
CA PHE A 261 3.32 6.75 26.83
C PHE A 261 4.49 6.93 27.82
N ARG A 262 5.53 7.67 27.42
CA ARG A 262 6.68 7.97 28.28
C ARG A 262 6.29 8.84 29.49
N PHE A 263 5.41 9.82 29.31
CA PHE A 263 4.99 10.71 30.40
C PHE A 263 4.00 10.09 31.39
N GLN A 264 3.19 9.12 30.96
CA GLN A 264 2.22 8.46 31.84
C GLN A 264 2.88 7.53 32.89
N ARG A 265 4.18 7.26 32.77
CA ARG A 265 4.92 6.33 33.63
C ARG A 265 6.12 6.96 34.36
N SER A 266 6.34 8.27 34.18
CA SER A 266 7.29 9.06 34.99
C SER A 266 6.60 9.66 36.20
#